data_AF-A0A7C9FLY2-F1
#
_entry.id   AF-A0A7C9FLY2-F1
#
_cell.length_a   1.000
_cell.length_b   1.000
_cell.length_c   1.000
_cell.angle_alpha   90.00
_cell.angle_beta   90.00
_cell.angle_gamma   90.00
#
_symmetry.space_group_name_H-M   'P 1'
#
loop_
_entity.id
_entity.type
_entity.pdbx_description
1 polymer ?
#
loop_
_entity_poly.entity_id
_entity_poly.type
_entity_poly.pdbx_seq_one_letter_code
_entity_poly.pdbx_strand_id
1 'polypeptide(L)'
;MGLRKRAGCPGKFHSFNDFDLPQDKFFASDAVQFRLANKALIDRMNTDAAFRRDMLGRNPALSDWMKDPDLSKSPVGMTWHHNDEPGVLNLVSFDDHRDNHGIYHPDGTGGRNKWGGGDAGRRGKLNPSTGCPK
;
A
#
# COMPACT_ATOMS: atom_id res chain seq x y z
N MET A 1 -16.22 0.32 12.95
CA MET A 1 -16.01 1.56 13.72
C MET A 1 -14.69 2.14 13.24
N GLY A 2 -14.71 3.25 12.51
CA GLY A 2 -13.47 3.92 12.09
C GLY A 2 -12.68 4.43 13.30
N LEU A 3 -11.36 4.36 13.24
CA LEU A 3 -10.51 4.91 14.28
C LEU A 3 -10.73 6.44 14.30
N ARG A 4 -10.99 7.01 15.49
CA ARG A 4 -11.11 8.47 15.62
C ARG A 4 -9.83 9.13 15.11
N LYS A 5 -9.96 10.27 14.42
CA LYS A 5 -8.83 11.13 14.04
C LYS A 5 -7.86 11.26 15.23
N ARG A 6 -6.61 10.84 15.03
CA ARG A 6 -5.60 10.81 16.09
C ARG A 6 -4.54 11.87 15.83
N ALA A 7 -3.98 12.42 16.91
CA ALA A 7 -2.72 13.14 16.81
C ALA A 7 -1.62 12.15 16.40
N GLY A 8 -0.74 12.57 15.50
CA GLY A 8 0.39 11.77 15.05
C GLY A 8 1.37 12.62 14.25
N CYS A 9 2.62 12.16 14.20
CA CYS A 9 3.65 12.84 13.40
C CYS A 9 3.40 12.58 11.91
N PRO A 10 3.54 13.59 11.03
CA PRO A 10 3.56 13.42 9.58
C PRO A 10 4.43 12.24 9.13
N GLY A 11 3.91 11.38 8.26
CA GLY A 11 4.60 10.19 7.75
C GLY A 11 4.84 9.07 8.78
N LYS A 12 4.30 9.19 10.00
CA LYS A 12 4.43 8.16 11.05
C LYS A 12 3.10 7.43 11.27
N PHE A 13 2.99 6.29 10.60
CA PHE A 13 1.85 5.38 10.66
C PHE A 13 2.32 3.94 10.86
N HIS A 14 1.36 3.06 11.17
CA HIS A 14 1.65 1.65 11.34
C HIS A 14 1.49 0.91 10.02
N SER A 15 2.59 0.41 9.48
CA SER A 15 2.57 -0.57 8.40
C SER A 15 2.57 -1.99 8.95
N PHE A 16 1.76 -2.84 8.36
CA PHE A 16 1.71 -4.28 8.63
C PHE A 16 2.71 -5.06 7.78
N ASN A 17 2.99 -4.58 6.56
CA ASN A 17 3.99 -5.15 5.67
C ASN A 17 4.42 -4.13 4.62
N ASP A 18 5.70 -4.04 4.36
CA ASP A 18 6.25 -3.18 3.31
C ASP A 18 6.62 -4.02 2.09
N PHE A 19 6.55 -3.41 0.91
CA PHE A 19 6.93 -4.03 -0.35
C PHE A 19 7.62 -3.02 -1.27
N ASP A 20 8.86 -3.33 -1.63
CA ASP A 20 9.63 -2.57 -2.61
C ASP A 20 9.31 -3.05 -4.02
N LEU A 21 8.75 -2.15 -4.83
CA LEU A 21 8.51 -2.42 -6.23
C LEU A 21 9.82 -2.47 -7.01
N PRO A 22 9.93 -3.33 -8.03
CA PRO A 22 10.99 -3.20 -9.01
C PRO A 22 10.81 -1.89 -9.81
N GLN A 23 11.93 -1.26 -10.17
CA GLN A 23 11.95 0.09 -10.75
C GLN A 23 11.13 0.21 -12.05
N ASP A 24 11.10 -0.85 -12.86
CA ASP A 24 10.30 -0.92 -14.10
C ASP A 24 8.78 -0.98 -13.84
N LYS A 25 8.35 -1.03 -12.57
CA LYS A 25 6.95 -1.05 -12.15
C LYS A 25 6.53 0.21 -11.41
N PHE A 26 7.39 1.21 -11.25
CA PHE A 26 7.03 2.45 -10.55
C PHE A 26 5.79 3.08 -11.17
N PHE A 27 5.73 3.32 -12.48
CA PHE A 27 4.57 3.97 -13.10
C PHE A 27 3.46 3.01 -13.57
N ALA A 28 3.50 1.74 -13.13
CA ALA A 28 2.45 0.78 -13.46
C ALA A 28 1.12 1.12 -12.78
N SER A 29 0.02 0.49 -13.20
CA SER A 29 -1.28 0.66 -12.54
C SER A 29 -1.30 0.06 -11.14
N ASP A 30 -2.22 0.54 -10.29
CA ASP A 30 -2.47 -0.02 -8.95
C ASP A 30 -2.62 -1.55 -9.03
N ALA A 31 -3.42 -2.04 -10.00
CA ALA A 31 -3.66 -3.45 -10.22
C ALA A 31 -2.38 -4.27 -10.50
N VAL A 32 -1.40 -3.70 -11.20
CA VAL A 32 -0.13 -4.38 -11.47
C VAL A 32 0.75 -4.39 -10.22
N GLN A 33 0.84 -3.26 -9.54
CA GLN A 33 1.68 -3.11 -8.34
C GLN A 33 1.15 -3.93 -7.17
N PHE A 34 -0.16 -3.87 -6.91
CA PHE A 34 -0.82 -4.63 -5.85
C PHE A 34 -0.72 -6.13 -6.12
N ARG A 35 -0.74 -6.56 -7.38
CA ARG A 35 -0.51 -7.99 -7.71
C ARG A 35 0.86 -8.47 -7.27
N LEU A 36 1.91 -7.65 -7.40
CA LEU A 36 3.24 -8.01 -6.93
C LEU A 36 3.29 -8.03 -5.41
N ALA A 37 2.79 -6.98 -4.76
CA ALA A 37 2.78 -6.87 -3.31
C ALA A 37 1.95 -7.97 -2.63
N ASN A 38 0.77 -8.31 -3.19
CA ASN A 38 -0.09 -9.37 -2.67
C ASN A 38 0.51 -10.76 -2.82
N LYS A 39 1.25 -11.04 -3.91
CA LYS A 39 1.99 -12.30 -4.05
C LYS A 39 3.04 -12.43 -2.94
N ALA A 40 3.87 -11.40 -2.75
CA ALA A 40 4.87 -11.39 -1.69
C ALA A 40 4.25 -11.49 -0.28
N LEU A 41 3.12 -10.83 -0.05
CA LEU A 41 2.37 -10.94 1.20
C LEU A 41 1.90 -12.37 1.45
N ILE A 42 1.26 -13.01 0.46
CA ILE A 42 0.76 -14.39 0.58
C ILE A 42 1.92 -15.35 0.81
N ASP A 43 3.02 -15.19 0.07
CA ASP A 43 4.22 -16.01 0.24
C ASP A 43 4.74 -15.90 1.67
N ARG A 44 4.89 -14.68 2.20
CA ARG A 44 5.32 -14.44 3.59
C ARG A 44 4.34 -15.04 4.60
N MET A 45 3.03 -14.89 4.39
CA MET A 45 2.00 -15.50 5.25
C MET A 45 2.04 -17.04 5.23
N ASN A 46 2.57 -17.66 4.18
CA ASN A 46 2.73 -19.10 4.08
C ASN A 46 4.06 -19.59 4.66
N THR A 47 5.12 -18.78 4.63
CA THR A 47 6.46 -19.19 5.07
C THR A 47 6.84 -18.74 6.48
N ASP A 48 6.22 -17.68 7.00
CA ASP A 48 6.49 -17.14 8.33
C ASP A 48 5.26 -17.28 9.23
N ALA A 49 5.28 -18.30 10.09
CA ALA A 49 4.16 -18.61 10.99
C ALA A 49 3.92 -17.53 12.06
N ALA A 50 4.96 -16.80 12.48
CA ALA A 50 4.81 -15.73 13.47
C ALA A 50 4.13 -14.52 12.83
N PHE A 51 4.58 -14.13 11.64
CA PHE A 51 3.95 -13.09 10.83
C PHE A 51 2.50 -13.44 10.49
N ARG A 52 2.25 -14.68 10.04
CA ARG A 52 0.89 -15.17 9.78
C ARG A 52 -0.02 -15.02 10.98
N ARG A 53 0.44 -15.44 12.17
CA ARG A 53 -0.34 -15.35 13.41
C ARG A 53 -0.65 -13.89 13.77
N ASP A 54 0.32 -13.00 13.65
CA ASP A 54 0.13 -11.57 13.92
C ASP A 54 -0.90 -10.95 12.97
N MET A 55 -0.75 -11.17 11.66
CA MET A 55 -1.65 -10.66 10.63
C MET A 55 -3.08 -11.17 10.78
N LEU A 56 -3.26 -12.48 10.98
CA LEU A 56 -4.59 -13.07 11.20
C LEU A 56 -5.19 -12.65 12.55
N GLY A 57 -4.38 -12.39 13.57
CA GLY A 57 -4.83 -11.87 14.86
C GLY A 57 -5.36 -10.43 14.75
N ARG A 58 -4.75 -9.60 13.89
CA ARG A 58 -5.18 -8.22 13.63
C ARG A 58 -6.35 -8.13 12.66
N ASN A 59 -6.39 -9.03 11.67
CA ASN A 59 -7.43 -9.06 10.65
C ASN A 59 -7.80 -10.51 10.27
N PRO A 60 -8.72 -11.15 11.01
CA PRO A 60 -9.11 -12.54 10.76
C PRO A 60 -9.70 -12.78 9.36
N ALA A 61 -10.32 -11.76 8.75
CA ALA A 61 -10.90 -11.85 7.41
C ALA A 61 -9.84 -12.12 6.32
N LEU A 62 -8.56 -11.89 6.59
CA LEU A 62 -7.46 -12.29 5.70
C LEU A 62 -7.43 -13.81 5.48
N SER A 63 -7.87 -14.62 6.45
CA SER A 63 -7.88 -16.08 6.29
C SER A 63 -8.82 -16.52 5.17
N ASP A 64 -9.94 -15.82 4.98
CA ASP A 64 -10.88 -16.13 3.88
C ASP A 64 -10.41 -15.50 2.57
N TRP A 65 -9.90 -14.27 2.61
CA TRP A 65 -9.32 -13.61 1.44
C TRP A 65 -8.18 -14.42 0.81
N MET A 66 -7.33 -15.07 1.62
CA MET A 66 -6.23 -15.90 1.12
C MET A 66 -6.69 -17.17 0.35
N LYS A 67 -7.95 -17.60 0.49
CA LYS A 67 -8.46 -18.78 -0.22
C LYS A 67 -8.71 -18.52 -1.70
N ASP A 68 -9.15 -17.29 -2.03
CA ASP A 68 -9.40 -16.83 -3.40
C ASP A 68 -9.12 -15.32 -3.51
N PRO A 69 -7.84 -14.91 -3.52
CA PRO A 69 -7.49 -13.50 -3.47
C PRO A 69 -7.60 -12.84 -4.85
N ASP A 70 -8.36 -11.75 -4.94
CA ASP A 70 -8.21 -10.80 -6.05
C ASP A 70 -6.90 -10.02 -5.90
N LEU A 71 -5.84 -10.55 -6.49
CA LEU A 71 -4.49 -9.97 -6.40
C LEU A 71 -4.40 -8.56 -6.98
N SER A 72 -5.37 -8.11 -7.78
CA SER A 72 -5.36 -6.76 -8.35
C SER A 72 -5.84 -5.67 -7.37
N LYS A 73 -6.36 -6.06 -6.21
CA LYS A 73 -6.91 -5.16 -5.20
C LYS A 73 -6.20 -5.31 -3.86
N SER A 74 -6.36 -4.34 -2.99
CA SER A 74 -5.91 -4.43 -1.60
C SER A 74 -6.61 -5.59 -0.86
N PRO A 75 -5.95 -6.21 0.13
CA PRO A 75 -6.58 -7.19 1.01
C PRO A 75 -7.78 -6.61 1.77
N VAL A 76 -8.74 -7.46 2.14
CA VAL A 76 -9.96 -7.06 2.85
C VAL A 76 -9.64 -6.26 4.12
N GLY A 77 -10.28 -5.10 4.31
CA GLY A 77 -10.07 -4.22 5.48
C GLY A 77 -8.73 -3.47 5.51
N MET A 78 -7.90 -3.61 4.48
CA MET A 78 -6.56 -3.01 4.38
C MET A 78 -6.43 -2.21 3.09
N THR A 79 -5.36 -1.44 2.98
CA THR A 79 -4.96 -0.81 1.71
C THR A 79 -3.46 -0.83 1.54
N TRP A 80 -3.01 -1.05 0.31
CA TRP A 80 -1.66 -0.66 -0.08
C TRP A 80 -1.64 0.86 -0.22
N HIS A 81 -0.86 1.51 0.63
CA HIS A 81 -0.54 2.93 0.58
C HIS A 81 0.74 3.11 -0.23
N HIS A 82 0.68 3.91 -1.29
CA HIS A 82 1.87 4.38 -1.99
C HIS A 82 2.59 5.42 -1.14
N ASN A 83 3.74 5.03 -0.59
CA ASN A 83 4.58 5.90 0.23
C ASN A 83 5.06 7.12 -0.58
N ASP A 84 5.43 8.20 0.10
CA ASP A 84 6.09 9.33 -0.57
C ASP A 84 7.46 8.95 -1.16
N GLU A 85 8.15 7.97 -0.56
CA GLU A 85 9.33 7.33 -1.15
C GLU A 85 8.95 6.52 -2.40
N PRO A 86 9.57 6.79 -3.56
CA PRO A 86 9.27 6.06 -4.79
C PRO A 86 9.50 4.56 -4.70
N GLY A 87 8.49 3.80 -5.14
CA GLY A 87 8.55 2.34 -5.23
C GLY A 87 8.10 1.61 -3.96
N VAL A 88 7.90 2.31 -2.84
CA VAL A 88 7.53 1.66 -1.58
C VAL A 88 6.01 1.60 -1.42
N LEU A 89 5.48 0.39 -1.27
CA LEU A 89 4.10 0.16 -0.86
C LEU A 89 4.06 -0.28 0.61
N ASN A 90 3.22 0.37 1.42
CA ASN A 90 2.97 -0.02 2.80
C ASN A 90 1.56 -0.61 2.92
N LEU A 91 1.42 -1.82 3.48
CA LEU A 91 0.12 -2.39 3.79
C LEU A 91 -0.37 -1.80 5.11
N VAL A 92 -1.44 -1.03 5.07
CA VAL A 92 -1.94 -0.28 6.24
C VAL A 92 -3.44 -0.55 6.43
N SER A 93 -3.98 -0.13 7.56
CA SER A 93 -5.43 -0.25 7.82
C SER A 93 -6.17 0.70 6.91
N PHE A 94 -7.21 0.23 6.21
CA PHE A 94 -8.02 1.09 5.35
C PHE A 94 -8.68 2.21 6.17
N ASP A 95 -9.25 1.87 7.33
CA ASP A 95 -9.92 2.84 8.19
C ASP A 95 -8.92 3.86 8.78
N ASP A 96 -7.74 3.45 9.26
CA ASP A 96 -6.72 4.39 9.75
C ASP A 96 -6.24 5.31 8.62
N HIS A 97 -5.99 4.77 7.43
CA HIS A 97 -5.58 5.55 6.26
C HIS A 97 -6.63 6.57 5.82
N ARG A 98 -7.91 6.17 5.80
CA ARG A 98 -9.04 7.06 5.48
C ARG A 98 -9.19 8.17 6.53
N ASP A 99 -9.24 7.79 7.80
CA ASP A 99 -9.60 8.70 8.87
C ASP A 99 -8.45 9.66 9.23
N ASN A 100 -7.20 9.22 9.02
CA ASN A 100 -5.98 9.97 9.34
C ASN A 100 -5.18 10.43 8.11
N HIS A 101 -5.88 10.81 7.03
CA HIS A 101 -5.27 11.18 5.74
C HIS A 101 -4.06 12.13 5.85
N GLY A 102 -4.11 13.17 6.70
CA GLY A 102 -3.00 14.12 6.85
C GLY A 102 -1.72 13.55 7.49
N ILE A 103 -1.80 12.41 8.18
CA ILE A 103 -0.62 11.68 8.66
C ILE A 103 0.05 10.94 7.50
N TYR A 104 -0.75 10.34 6.61
CA TYR A 104 -0.27 9.55 5.47
C TYR A 104 0.16 10.42 4.29
N HIS A 105 -0.49 11.56 4.09
CA HIS A 105 -0.32 12.47 2.95
C HIS A 105 -0.08 13.89 3.47
N PRO A 106 1.09 14.17 4.07
CA PRO A 106 1.33 15.43 4.78
C PRO A 106 1.39 16.66 3.86
N ASP A 107 1.73 16.48 2.59
CA ASP A 107 1.67 17.54 1.57
C ASP A 107 0.32 17.59 0.82
N GLY A 108 -0.67 16.81 1.27
CA GLY A 108 -1.98 16.69 0.65
C GLY A 108 -2.03 15.76 -0.57
N THR A 109 -0.90 15.18 -0.96
CA THR A 109 -0.78 14.19 -2.04
C THR A 109 -0.09 12.93 -1.52
N GLY A 110 -0.14 11.85 -2.30
CA GLY A 110 0.56 10.60 -1.96
C GLY A 110 1.43 10.12 -3.10
N GLY A 111 2.25 9.10 -2.82
CA GLY A 111 3.09 8.40 -3.79
C GLY A 111 2.34 7.97 -5.05
N ARG A 112 1.03 7.73 -4.91
CA ARG A 112 0.18 7.34 -6.03
C ARG A 112 0.18 8.37 -7.18
N ASN A 113 0.24 9.65 -6.83
CA ASN A 113 0.27 10.73 -7.82
C ASN A 113 1.69 11.04 -8.29
N LYS A 114 2.69 10.68 -7.49
CA LYS A 114 4.10 11.04 -7.69
C LYS A 114 4.84 9.99 -8.52
N TRP A 115 4.58 8.71 -8.29
CA TRP A 115 5.41 7.68 -8.91
C TRP A 115 4.68 6.43 -9.34
N GLY A 116 3.44 6.12 -8.91
CA GLY A 116 2.79 4.88 -9.32
C GLY A 116 1.28 4.79 -9.14
N GLY A 117 0.57 4.03 -9.95
CA GLY A 117 -0.88 3.88 -9.79
C GLY A 117 -1.74 5.00 -10.36
N GLY A 118 -1.25 6.25 -10.40
CA GLY A 118 -1.94 7.41 -10.98
C GLY A 118 -1.86 7.55 -12.50
N ASP A 119 -2.82 8.27 -13.09
CA ASP A 119 -2.96 8.46 -14.55
C ASP A 119 -1.79 9.20 -15.20
N ALA A 120 -1.16 10.12 -14.48
CA ALA A 120 -0.04 10.91 -15.01
C ALA A 120 1.18 10.03 -15.26
N GLY A 121 1.51 9.15 -14.31
CA GLY A 121 2.58 8.16 -14.46
C GLY A 121 2.33 7.23 -15.62
N ARG A 122 1.13 6.62 -15.70
CA ARG A 122 0.77 5.70 -16.78
C ARG A 122 0.78 6.32 -18.17
N ARG A 123 0.51 7.63 -18.27
CA ARG A 123 0.54 8.39 -19.54
C ARG A 123 1.93 8.97 -19.87
N GLY A 124 2.96 8.62 -19.09
CA GLY A 124 4.33 9.08 -19.31
C GLY A 124 4.51 10.59 -19.08
N LYS A 125 3.59 11.22 -18.34
CA LYS A 125 3.62 12.65 -18.01
C LYS A 125 4.51 12.99 -16.83
N LEU A 126 5.01 11.98 -16.12
CA LEU A 126 5.95 12.15 -15.02
C LEU A 126 7.36 11.80 -15.47
N ASN A 127 8.34 12.52 -14.96
CA ASN A 127 9.75 12.24 -15.12
C ASN A 127 10.10 10.96 -14.32
N PRO A 128 10.71 9.94 -14.95
CA PRO A 128 10.94 8.65 -14.30
C PRO A 128 11.91 8.66 -13.11
N SER A 129 12.82 9.62 -13.05
CA SER A 129 13.82 9.71 -11.97
C SER A 129 13.37 10.59 -10.81
N THR A 130 12.41 11.49 -11.02
CA THR A 130 11.99 12.48 -10.01
C THR A 130 10.52 12.37 -9.60
N GLY A 131 9.67 11.74 -10.41
CA GLY A 131 8.22 11.70 -10.20
C GLY A 131 7.50 13.03 -10.47
N CYS A 132 8.22 14.10 -10.80
CA CYS A 132 7.64 15.39 -11.16
C CYS A 132 7.03 15.38 -12.58
N PRO A 133 6.04 16.22 -12.89
CA PRO A 133 5.58 16.41 -14.27
C PRO A 133 6.73 16.74 -15.23
N LYS A 134 6.66 16.21 -16.46
CA LYS A 134 7.52 16.60 -17.57
C LYS A 134 7.13 17.95 -18.15
#